data_AF-A0A2G2X8H4-F1
#
_entry.id   AF-A0A2G2X8H4-F1
#
_cell.length_a   1.000
_cell.length_b   1.000
_cell.length_c   1.000
_cell.angle_alpha   90.00
_cell.angle_beta   90.00
_cell.angle_gamma   90.00
#
_symmetry.space_group_name_H-M   'P 1'
#
loop_
_entity.id
_entity.type
_entity.pdbx_description
1 polymer ?
#
loop_
_entity_poly.entity_id
_entity_poly.type
_entity_poly.pdbx_seq_one_letter_code
_entity_poly.pdbx_strand_id
1 'polypeptide(L)' 'MVEAASEKFVVVVDDSKLISGLGGSGLAMLVEMVQTPIKDSVASGKEIVAFEGVVEHGLFLDMTIVVTIAGKEGVNVKSK' A
#
# COMPACT_ATOMS: atom_id res chain seq x y z
N MET A 1 -4.12 6.10 13.19
CA MET A 1 -3.76 6.55 11.84
C MET A 1 -4.86 7.46 11.30
N VAL A 2 -4.55 8.64 10.75
CA VAL A 2 -5.55 9.64 10.31
C VAL A 2 -6.38 9.10 9.13
N GLU A 3 -5.72 8.34 8.27
CA GLU A 3 -6.28 7.67 7.09
C GLU A 3 -7.33 6.62 7.48
N ALA A 4 -7.13 5.91 8.59
CA ALA A 4 -8.08 4.91 9.09
C ALA A 4 -9.32 5.54 9.75
N ALA A 5 -9.23 6.80 10.17
CA ALA A 5 -10.36 7.55 10.75
C ALA A 5 -11.17 8.30 9.69
N SER A 6 -10.74 8.27 8.42
CA SER A 6 -11.37 9.01 7.34
C SER A 6 -12.51 8.20 6.71
N GLU A 7 -13.67 8.81 6.50
CA GLU A 7 -14.79 8.20 5.75
C GLU A 7 -14.42 7.92 4.29
N LYS A 8 -13.48 8.70 3.74
CA LYS A 8 -12.99 8.55 2.39
C LYS A 8 -11.49 8.80 2.30
N PHE A 9 -10.74 7.75 1.99
CA PHE A 9 -9.31 7.85 1.71
C PHE A 9 -9.07 7.83 0.19
N VAL A 10 -8.56 8.96 -0.32
CA VAL A 10 -8.23 9.16 -1.74
C VAL A 10 -6.71 9.12 -1.90
N VAL A 11 -6.23 8.23 -2.75
CA VAL A 11 -4.81 8.08 -3.07
C VAL A 11 -4.56 8.65 -4.47
N VAL A 12 -3.56 9.52 -4.59
CA VAL A 12 -3.13 10.12 -5.85
C VAL A 12 -1.71 9.66 -6.15
N VAL A 13 -1.52 9.02 -7.30
CA VAL A 13 -0.23 8.46 -7.72
C VAL A 13 0.00 8.66 -9.20
N ASP A 14 1.24 8.54 -9.64
CA ASP A 14 1.58 8.38 -11.05
C ASP A 14 1.59 6.90 -11.46
N ASP A 15 1.60 6.63 -12.77
CA ASP A 15 1.58 5.27 -13.33
C ASP A 15 2.77 4.39 -12.88
N SER A 16 3.91 4.97 -12.46
CA SER A 16 5.05 4.21 -11.93
C SER A 16 4.78 3.52 -10.58
N LYS A 17 3.70 3.90 -9.88
CA LYS A 17 3.33 3.29 -8.59
C LYS A 17 2.46 2.04 -8.73
N LEU A 18 2.05 1.70 -9.95
CA LEU A 18 1.31 0.48 -10.21
C LEU A 18 2.24 -0.73 -10.22
N ILE A 19 1.96 -1.69 -9.34
CA ILE A 19 2.71 -2.95 -9.20
C ILE A 19 1.73 -4.12 -9.23
N SER A 20 2.18 -5.29 -9.68
CA SER A 20 1.36 -6.51 -9.75
C SER A 20 1.10 -7.15 -8.38
N GLY A 21 1.89 -6.80 -7.36
CA GLY A 21 1.73 -7.25 -5.99
C GLY A 21 2.50 -6.36 -5.01
N LEU A 22 2.00 -6.22 -3.78
CA LEU A 22 2.61 -5.41 -2.73
C LEU A 22 4.06 -5.85 -2.46
N GLY A 23 4.97 -4.88 -2.30
CA GLY A 23 6.41 -5.15 -2.16
C GLY A 23 7.14 -5.39 -3.50
N GLY A 24 6.43 -5.50 -4.63
CA GLY A 24 7.03 -5.75 -5.95
C GLY A 24 7.74 -4.57 -6.60
N SER A 25 7.81 -3.40 -5.93
CA SER A 25 8.47 -2.20 -6.49
C SER A 25 10.00 -2.26 -6.45
N GLY A 26 10.58 -3.19 -5.68
CA GLY A 26 12.03 -3.22 -5.40
C GLY A 26 12.52 -2.06 -4.51
N LEU A 27 11.61 -1.19 -4.06
CA LEU A 27 11.88 -0.16 -3.07
C LEU A 27 11.65 -0.71 -1.66
N ALA A 28 12.31 -0.10 -0.68
CA ALA A 28 12.14 -0.46 0.71
C ALA A 28 10.67 -0.23 1.15
N MET A 29 10.05 -1.26 1.69
CA MET A 29 8.90 -1.13 2.56
C MET A 29 9.40 -0.92 3.99
N LEU A 30 8.68 -0.13 4.79
CA LEU A 30 9.15 0.39 6.08
C LEU A 30 9.34 -0.65 7.21
N VAL A 31 9.43 -1.95 6.93
CA VAL A 31 9.65 -2.98 7.96
C VAL A 31 10.65 -4.04 7.51
N GLU A 32 11.78 -3.58 6.96
CA GLU A 32 12.87 -4.34 6.34
C GLU A 32 12.58 -4.95 4.95
N MET A 33 13.66 -4.99 4.17
CA MET A 33 13.73 -5.13 2.71
C MET A 33 12.88 -6.28 2.13
N VAL A 34 11.79 -5.92 1.45
CA VAL A 34 10.99 -6.86 0.67
C VAL A 34 11.57 -6.97 -0.74
N GLN A 35 12.36 -8.02 -0.99
CA GLN A 35 12.97 -8.27 -2.31
C GLN A 35 12.02 -8.94 -3.31
N THR A 36 10.91 -9.53 -2.84
CA THR A 36 9.93 -10.24 -3.67
C THR A 36 8.50 -9.86 -3.27
N PRO A 37 7.52 -9.86 -4.20
CA PRO A 37 6.14 -9.51 -3.86
C PRO A 37 5.58 -10.36 -2.72
N ILE A 38 4.85 -9.72 -1.81
CA ILE A 38 4.21 -10.36 -0.66
C ILE A 38 3.10 -11.27 -1.14
N LYS A 39 3.15 -12.55 -0.75
CA LYS A 39 2.15 -13.56 -1.13
C LYS A 39 0.79 -13.35 -0.48
N ASP A 40 0.78 -13.05 0.82
CA ASP A 40 -0.44 -12.77 1.58
C ASP A 40 -0.21 -11.51 2.44
N SER A 41 -0.66 -10.38 1.91
CA SER A 41 -0.47 -9.09 2.56
C SER A 41 -1.18 -8.97 3.91
N VAL A 42 -2.32 -9.63 4.09
CA VAL A 42 -3.09 -9.59 5.35
C VAL A 42 -2.40 -10.42 6.42
N ALA A 43 -1.94 -11.62 6.08
CA ALA A 43 -1.16 -12.45 7.00
C ALA A 43 0.16 -11.76 7.37
N SER A 44 0.89 -11.23 6.39
CA SER A 44 2.15 -10.53 6.64
C SER A 44 1.97 -9.29 7.52
N GLY A 45 0.92 -8.49 7.33
CA GLY A 45 0.63 -7.35 8.21
C GLY A 45 0.43 -7.78 9.67
N LYS A 46 -0.33 -8.86 9.90
CA LYS A 46 -0.55 -9.42 11.24
C LYS A 46 0.73 -9.94 11.90
N GLU A 47 1.60 -10.58 11.13
CA GLU A 47 2.88 -11.08 11.64
C GLU A 47 3.84 -9.94 11.97
N ILE A 48 3.89 -8.91 11.13
CA ILE A 48 4.76 -7.74 11.34
C ILE A 48 4.38 -7.00 12.63
N VAL A 49 3.09 -6.69 12.83
CA VAL A 49 2.64 -5.97 14.03
C VAL A 49 2.78 -6.79 15.30
N ALA A 50 2.85 -8.12 15.19
CA ALA A 50 3.09 -9.02 16.33
C ALA A 50 4.56 -9.10 16.77
N PHE A 51 5.49 -8.57 15.97
CA PHE A 51 6.91 -8.58 16.30
C PHE A 51 7.24 -7.58 17.41
N GLU A 52 8.03 -8.00 18.41
CA GLU A 52 8.36 -7.16 19.56
C GLU A 52 9.12 -5.89 19.13
N GLY A 53 8.63 -4.74 19.57
CA GLY A 53 9.20 -3.44 19.22
C GLY A 53 8.66 -2.83 17.92
N VAL A 54 7.80 -3.53 17.17
CA VAL A 54 7.06 -2.95 16.05
C VAL A 54 5.86 -2.16 16.58
N VAL A 55 5.78 -0.90 16.17
CA VAL A 55 4.68 0.00 16.55
C VAL A 55 3.62 0.06 15.46
N GLU A 56 4.02 -0.02 14.18
CA GLU A 56 3.13 0.09 13.01
C GLU A 56 3.83 -0.49 11.77
N HIS A 57 3.06 -0.84 10.73
CA HIS A 57 3.59 -1.28 9.44
C HIS A 57 3.11 -0.40 8.27
N GLY A 58 3.85 -0.40 7.16
CA GLY A 58 3.51 0.38 5.96
C GLY A 58 2.42 -0.22 5.05
N LEU A 59 1.72 -1.28 5.46
CA LEU A 59 0.68 -1.92 4.66
C LEU A 59 -0.69 -1.27 4.91
N PHE A 60 -1.19 -0.52 3.93
CA PHE A 60 -2.53 0.09 3.95
C PHE A 60 -3.54 -0.85 3.28
N LEU A 61 -4.02 -1.85 4.01
CA LEU A 61 -4.91 -2.89 3.49
C LEU A 61 -6.37 -2.49 3.70
N ASP A 62 -7.19 -2.64 2.65
CA ASP A 62 -8.64 -2.34 2.64
C ASP A 62 -9.04 -0.90 2.99
N MET A 63 -8.10 0.04 3.09
CA MET A 63 -8.37 1.43 3.50
C MET A 63 -8.71 2.39 2.35
N THR A 64 -8.21 2.14 1.14
CA THR A 64 -8.36 3.08 0.02
C THR A 64 -9.69 2.91 -0.70
N ILE A 65 -10.43 4.02 -0.85
CA ILE A 65 -11.74 4.02 -1.53
C ILE A 65 -11.60 4.46 -2.99
N VAL A 66 -10.73 5.44 -3.26
CA VAL A 66 -10.50 5.97 -4.62
C VAL A 66 -9.02 6.12 -4.88
N VAL A 67 -8.56 5.67 -6.04
CA VAL A 67 -7.20 5.86 -6.56
C VAL A 67 -7.28 6.70 -7.83
N THR A 68 -6.57 7.83 -7.85
CA THR A 68 -6.37 8.66 -9.03
C THR A 68 -4.95 8.43 -9.56
N ILE A 69 -4.84 8.00 -10.81
CA ILE A 69 -3.58 7.62 -11.47
C ILE A 69 -3.31 8.62 -12.58
N ALA A 70 -2.22 9.38 -12.46
CA ALA A 70 -1.72 10.25 -13.52
C ALA A 70 -0.70 9.49 -14.38
N GLY A 71 -1.01 9.26 -15.64
CA GLY A 71 -0.10 8.63 -16.60
C GLY A 71 0.14 9.49 -17.83
N LYS A 72 1.01 9.01 -18.72
CA LYS A 72 1.33 9.72 -19.98
C LYS A 72 0.12 9.95 -20.88
N GLU A 73 -0.88 9.07 -20.81
CA GLU A 73 -2.12 9.16 -21.61
C GLU A 73 -3.24 9.97 -20.92
N GLY A 74 -2.99 10.52 -19.73
CA GLY A 74 -3.95 11.32 -18.99
C GLY A 74 -4.22 10.79 -17.57
N VAL A 75 -5.38 11.13 -17.01
CA VAL A 75 -5.75 10.78 -15.62
C VAL A 75 -6.81 9.69 -15.62
N ASN A 76 -6.57 8.62 -14.85
CA ASN A 76 -7.50 7.51 -14.63
C ASN A 76 -7.97 7.50 -13.16
N VAL A 77 -9.28 7.44 -12.93
CA VAL A 77 -9.86 7.37 -11.58
C VAL A 77 -10.49 6.00 -11.39
N LYS A 78 -10.04 5.27 -10.37
CA LYS A 78 -10.58 3.96 -9.98
C LYS A 78 -11.16 4.04 -8.58
N SER A 79 -12.36 3.50 -8.39
CA SER A 79 -12.94 3.26 -7.06
C SER A 79 -12.94 1.78 -6.74
N LYS A 80 -12.95 1.46 -5.44
CA LYS A 80 -13.18 0.09 -4.95
C LYS A 80 -14.56 -0.42 -5.35
#